data_AF-A0A8I0MSA8-F1
#
_entry.id   AF-A0A8I0MSA8-F1
#
_cell.length_a   1.000
_cell.length_b   1.000
_cell.length_c   1.000
_cell.angle_alpha   90.00
_cell.angle_beta   90.00
_cell.angle_gamma   90.00
#
_symmetry.space_group_name_H-M   'P 1'
#
loop_
_entity.id
_entity.type
_entity.pdbx_description
1 polymer ?
#
loop_
_entity_poly.entity_id
_entity_poly.type
_entity_poly.pdbx_seq_one_letter_code
_entity_poly.pdbx_strand_id
1 'polypeptide(L)' 'MASQSDLDSARAALHDLMTGKRVATVQKDGRRVEFTVTSVSDLKKYIADLEVQVGITQ' A
#
# COMPACT_ATOMS: atom_id res chain seq x y z
N MET A 1 1.27 -3.35 -14.20
CA MET A 1 0.64 -2.02 -14.38
C MET A 1 0.02 -1.67 -13.05
N ALA A 2 0.49 -0.62 -12.38
CA ALA A 2 -0.12 -0.19 -11.13
C ALA A 2 -1.60 0.14 -11.36
N SER A 3 -2.49 -0.55 -10.65
CA SER A 3 -3.94 -0.40 -10.80
C SER A 3 -4.52 0.28 -9.56
N GLN A 4 -5.70 0.90 -9.68
CA GLN A 4 -6.41 1.46 -8.53
C GLN A 4 -6.57 0.43 -7.39
N SER A 5 -6.71 -0.86 -7.70
CA SER A 5 -6.74 -1.95 -6.72
C SER A 5 -5.45 -2.11 -5.91
N ASP A 6 -4.27 -1.87 -6.49
CA ASP A 6 -2.99 -1.93 -5.76
C ASP A 6 -2.92 -0.78 -4.74
N LEU A 7 -3.38 0.40 -5.14
CA LEU A 7 -3.43 1.61 -4.32
C LEU A 7 -4.43 1.46 -3.16
N ASP A 8 -5.61 0.92 -3.44
CA ASP A 8 -6.65 0.65 -2.44
C ASP A 8 -6.17 -0.39 -1.42
N SER A 9 -5.55 -1.47 -1.89
CA SER A 9 -4.94 -2.50 -1.03
C SER A 9 -3.83 -1.94 -0.14
N ALA A 10 -2.97 -1.08 -0.69
CA ALA A 10 -1.89 -0.45 0.05
C ALA A 10 -2.41 0.55 1.09
N ARG A 11 -3.46 1.33 0.76
CA ARG A 11 -4.15 2.21 1.73
C ARG A 11 -4.83 1.42 2.84
N ALA A 12 -5.52 0.33 2.50
CA ALA A 12 -6.13 -0.56 3.48
C ALA A 12 -5.07 -1.11 4.45
N ALA A 13 -3.92 -1.52 3.91
CA ALA A 13 -2.81 -1.98 4.72
C ALA A 13 -2.23 -0.90 5.65
N LEU A 14 -2.12 0.34 5.16
CA LEU A 14 -1.68 1.46 5.99
C LEU A 14 -2.67 1.74 7.11
N HIS A 15 -3.97 1.73 6.79
CA HIS A 15 -5.03 1.94 7.77
C HIS A 15 -5.01 0.84 8.83
N ASP A 16 -4.95 -0.42 8.42
CA ASP A 16 -4.82 -1.59 9.29
C ASP A 16 -3.65 -1.41 10.29
N LEU A 17 -2.46 -1.07 9.79
CA LEU A 17 -1.27 -0.83 10.62
C LEU A 17 -1.47 0.34 11.59
N MET A 18 -2.15 1.41 11.16
CA MET A 18 -2.46 2.57 12.00
C MET A 18 -3.56 2.29 13.04
N THR A 19 -4.51 1.39 12.75
CA THR A 19 -5.57 0.97 13.68
C THR A 19 -5.12 -0.05 14.73
N GLY A 20 -3.84 -0.46 14.73
CA GLY A 20 -3.26 -1.34 15.73
C GLY A 20 -2.96 -2.77 15.23
N LYS A 21 -3.13 -3.03 13.92
CA LYS A 21 -2.69 -4.29 13.32
C LYS A 21 -1.17 -4.31 13.23
N ARG A 22 -0.56 -5.45 13.56
CA ARG A 22 0.92 -5.59 13.55
C ARG A 22 1.49 -5.82 12.14
N VAL A 23 0.70 -6.47 11.28
CA VAL A 23 1.04 -6.84 9.90
C VAL A 23 -0.16 -6.55 9.01
N ALA A 24 0.10 -5.97 7.85
CA ALA A 24 -0.86 -5.83 6.78
C ALA A 24 -0.32 -6.45 5.49
N THR A 25 -1.20 -7.11 4.73
CA THR A 25 -0.85 -7.77 3.48
C THR A 25 -1.41 -6.98 2.30
N VAL A 26 -0.56 -6.69 1.32
CA VAL A 26 -0.92 -6.02 0.07
C VAL A 26 -0.67 -6.97 -1.07
N GLN A 27 -1.60 -7.10 -2.01
CA GLN A 27 -1.33 -7.79 -3.28
C GLN A 27 -0.72 -6.80 -4.27
N LYS A 28 0.47 -7.13 -4.76
CA LYS A 28 1.20 -6.39 -5.79
C LYS A 28 1.55 -7.35 -6.91
N ASP A 29 1.05 -7.10 -8.12
CA ASP A 29 1.43 -7.88 -9.32
C ASP A 29 1.23 -9.42 -9.12
N GLY A 30 0.17 -9.80 -8.40
CA GLY A 30 -0.13 -11.20 -8.05
C GLY A 30 0.70 -11.79 -6.90
N ARG A 31 1.63 -11.05 -6.31
CA ARG A 31 2.36 -11.42 -5.09
C ARG A 31 1.80 -10.74 -3.86
N ARG A 32 1.70 -11.47 -2.75
CA ARG A 32 1.41 -10.86 -1.44
C ARG A 32 2.70 -10.31 -0.85
N VAL A 33 2.67 -9.05 -0.46
CA VAL A 33 3.74 -8.35 0.24
C VAL A 33 3.21 -8.00 1.63
N GLU A 34 3.97 -8.33 2.65
CA GLU A 34 3.63 -8.03 4.05
C GLU A 34 4.35 -6.76 4.49
N PHE A 35 3.58 -5.83 5.04
CA PHE A 35 4.06 -4.60 5.64
C PHE A 35 3.78 -4.61 7.14
N THR A 36 4.71 -4.08 7.91
CA THR A 36 4.63 -3.94 9.36
C THR A 36 4.76 -2.48 9.75
N VAL A 37 4.54 -2.19 11.03
CA VAL A 37 4.68 -0.84 11.60
C VAL A 37 6.08 -0.25 11.36
N THR A 38 7.12 -1.09 11.33
CA THR A 38 8.49 -0.65 11.00
C THR A 38 8.67 -0.27 9.53
N SER A 39 7.92 -0.92 8.64
CA SER A 39 7.94 -0.67 7.18
C SER A 39 6.81 0.26 6.73
N VAL A 40 6.13 0.92 7.66
CA VAL A 40 5.02 1.85 7.35
C VAL A 40 5.50 3.05 6.53
N SER A 41 6.76 3.45 6.73
CA SER A 41 7.42 4.52 5.97
C SER A 41 7.59 4.12 4.50
N ASP A 42 8.02 2.89 4.24
CA ASP A 42 8.13 2.32 2.90
C ASP A 42 6.76 2.13 2.25
N LEU A 43 5.77 1.67 3.03
CA LEU A 43 4.38 1.54 2.56
C LEU A 43 3.81 2.90 2.11
N LYS A 44 4.02 3.98 2.89
CA LYS A 44 3.61 5.33 2.50
C LYS A 44 4.28 5.79 1.21
N LYS A 45 5.59 5.57 1.06
CA LYS A 45 6.31 5.89 -0.18
C LYS A 45 5.77 5.09 -1.36
N TYR A 46 5.47 3.81 -1.15
CA TYR A 46 4.91 2.95 -2.19
C TYR A 46 3.51 3.39 -2.62
N ILE A 47 2.64 3.79 -1.69
CA ILE A 47 1.33 4.38 -2.00
C ILE A 47 1.49 5.65 -2.83
N ALA A 48 2.42 6.54 -2.45
CA ALA A 48 2.66 7.78 -3.20
C ALA A 48 3.18 7.52 -4.62
N ASP A 49 4.09 6.56 -4.80
CA ASP A 49 4.57 6.13 -6.11
C ASP A 49 3.43 5.52 -6.95
N LEU A 50 2.60 4.67 -6.33
CA LEU A 50 1.39 4.10 -6.96
C LEU A 50 0.40 5.19 -7.37
N GLU A 51 0.13 6.20 -6.52
CA GLU A 51 -0.76 7.33 -6.82
C GLU A 51 -0.32 8.07 -8.10
N VAL A 52 0.99 8.30 -8.24
CA VAL A 52 1.59 8.90 -9.44
C VAL A 52 1.47 7.97 -10.65
N GLN A 53 1.75 6.68 -10.48
CA GLN A 53 1.79 5.70 -11.56
C GLN A 53 0.39 5.33 -12.10
N VAL A 54 -0.61 5.32 -11.23
CA VAL A 54 -2.04 5.15 -11.60
C VAL A 54 -2.56 6.40 -12.33
N GLY A 55 -1.81 7.49 -12.33
CA GLY A 55 -2.19 8.73 -13.01
C GLY A 55 -3.32 9.44 -12.29
N ILE A 56 -3.47 9.25 -10.97
CA ILE A 56 -4.32 10.11 -10.13
C ILE A 56 -3.58 11.43 -9.90
N THR A 57 -3.22 12.08 -11.01
CA THR A 57 -2.93 13.51 -11.04
C THR A 57 -4.29 14.15 -11.20
N GLN A 58 -4.75 14.86 -10.18
CA GLN A 58 -5.98 15.65 -10.22
C GLN A 58 -6.03 16.57 -11.44
#